data_AF-A0A5S9M9V3-F1
#
_entry.id   AF-A0A5S9M9V3-F1
#
_cell.length_a   1.000
_cell.length_b   1.000
_cell.length_c   1.000
_cell.angle_alpha   90.00
_cell.angle_beta   90.00
_cell.angle_gamma   90.00
#
_symmetry.space_group_name_H-M   'P 1'
#
loop_
_entity.id
_entity.type
_entity.pdbx_description
1 polymer ?
#
loop_
_entity_poly.entity_id
_entity_poly.type
_entity_poly.pdbx_seq_one_letter_code
_entity_poly.pdbx_strand_id
1 'polypeptide(L)' 'MIFIDSGTTTLEMLPYLTEKQVTIVTNNVDFITQAMPYENLTIFSTGGMLERKTNSFSLAIKVLSA' A
#
# COMPACT_ATOMS: atom_id res chain seq x y z
N MET A 1 -8.69 -12.24 -0.28
CA MET A 1 -8.28 -10.92 0.24
C MET A 1 -6.98 -11.11 0.98
N ILE A 2 -5.97 -10.28 0.70
CA ILE A 2 -4.66 -10.33 1.34
C ILE A 2 -4.29 -8.97 1.93
N PHE A 3 -3.58 -8.98 3.05
CA PHE A 3 -3.05 -7.79 3.69
C PHE A 3 -1.55 -7.73 3.41
N ILE A 4 -1.09 -6.65 2.81
CA ILE A 4 0.32 -6.41 2.51
C ILE A 4 0.75 -5.19 3.31
N ASP A 5 1.66 -5.39 4.25
CA ASP A 5 2.18 -4.31 5.10
C ASP A 5 3.06 -3.34 4.29
N SER A 6 3.55 -2.30 4.96
CA SER A 6 4.59 -1.42 4.46
C SER A 6 5.96 -2.11 4.37
N GLY A 7 6.84 -1.57 3.54
CA GLY A 7 8.21 -2.04 3.38
C GLY A 7 8.59 -2.25 1.92
N THR A 8 9.89 -2.25 1.64
CA THR A 8 10.39 -2.46 0.28
C THR A 8 10.31 -3.93 -0.13
N THR A 9 10.55 -4.85 0.81
CA THR A 9 10.47 -6.30 0.56
C THR A 9 9.08 -6.76 0.13
N THR A 10 8.01 -6.06 0.54
CA THR A 10 6.65 -6.42 0.14
C THR A 10 6.37 -6.13 -1.33
N LEU A 11 7.14 -5.24 -1.96
CA LEU A 11 7.02 -4.92 -3.39
C LEU A 11 7.35 -6.14 -4.27
N GLU A 12 8.24 -7.01 -3.80
CA GLU A 12 8.63 -8.25 -4.48
C GLU A 12 7.47 -9.23 -4.65
N MET A 13 6.35 -9.03 -3.94
CA MET A 13 5.13 -9.82 -4.13
C MET A 13 4.39 -9.45 -5.42
N LEU A 14 4.47 -8.19 -5.87
CA LEU A 14 3.65 -7.67 -6.97
C LEU A 14 3.76 -8.49 -8.26
N PRO A 15 4.95 -8.90 -8.75
CA PRO A 15 5.08 -9.69 -9.98
C PRO A 15 4.30 -11.01 -9.97
N TYR A 16 4.09 -11.60 -8.79
CA TYR A 16 3.35 -12.85 -8.64
C TYR A 16 1.84 -12.65 -8.53
N LEU A 17 1.38 -11.41 -8.36
CA LEU A 17 -0.03 -11.05 -8.20
C LEU A 17 -0.65 -10.51 -9.50
N THR A 18 0.17 -10.03 -10.45
CA THR A 18 -0.28 -9.33 -11.67
C THR A 18 -1.30 -10.09 -12.51
N GLU A 19 -1.25 -11.43 -12.53
CA GLU A 19 -2.18 -12.28 -13.29
C GLU A 19 -3.36 -12.82 -12.44
N LYS A 20 -3.46 -12.41 -11.17
CA LYS A 20 -4.48 -12.90 -10.24
C LYS A 20 -5.60 -11.87 -10.07
N GLN A 21 -6.82 -12.34 -9.80
CA GLN A 21 -7.92 -11.47 -9.38
C GLN A 21 -8.01 -11.48 -7.86
N VAL A 22 -7.31 -10.56 -7.20
CA VAL A 22 -7.23 -10.50 -5.74
C VAL A 22 -7.50 -9.11 -5.19
N THR A 23 -8.16 -9.07 -4.04
CA THR A 23 -8.31 -7.86 -3.23
C THR A 23 -7.14 -7.72 -2.28
N ILE A 24 -6.47 -6.58 -2.32
CA ILE A 24 -5.29 -6.22 -1.55
C ILE A 24 -5.65 -5.07 -0.63
N VAL A 25 -5.32 -5.18 0.65
CA VAL A 25 -5.35 -4.08 1.61
C VAL A 25 -3.91 -3.74 1.97
N THR A 26 -3.49 -2.51 1.71
CA THR A 26 -2.12 -2.08 1.99
C THR A 26 -2.07 -0.58 2.27
N ASN A 27 -1.14 -0.16 3.11
CA ASN A 27 -0.82 1.25 3.31
C ASN A 27 0.44 1.70 2.57
N ASN A 28 1.05 0.82 1.77
CA ASN A 28 2.32 1.06 1.09
C ASN A 28 2.11 1.87 -0.20
N VAL A 29 2.62 3.11 -0.25
CA VAL A 29 2.43 4.01 -1.40
C VAL A 29 3.16 3.50 -2.65
N ASP A 30 4.34 2.90 -2.48
CA ASP A 30 5.08 2.32 -3.59
C ASP A 30 4.34 1.11 -4.18
N PHE A 31 3.74 0.28 -3.33
CA PHE A 31 2.94 -0.85 -3.81
C PHE A 31 1.74 -0.35 -4.61
N ILE A 32 1.01 0.64 -4.08
CA ILE A 32 -0.17 1.21 -4.73
C ILE A 32 0.20 1.80 -6.09
N THR A 33 1.26 2.61 -6.15
CA THR A 33 1.68 3.29 -7.39
C THR A 33 2.17 2.30 -8.44
N GLN A 34 2.97 1.29 -8.06
CA GLN A 34 3.43 0.26 -8.99
C GLN A 34 2.31 -0.67 -9.46
N ALA A 35 1.27 -0.86 -8.63
CA ALA A 35 0.15 -1.71 -8.97
C ALA A 35 -0.94 -1.02 -9.81
N MET A 36 -0.86 0.32 -10.00
CA MET A 36 -1.82 1.10 -10.80
C MET A 36 -2.14 0.53 -12.20
N PRO A 37 -1.20 -0.05 -12.96
CA PRO A 37 -1.49 -0.60 -14.28
C PRO A 37 -2.34 -1.89 -14.27
N TYR A 38 -2.50 -2.56 -13.13
CA TYR A 38 -3.16 -3.87 -13.05
C TYR A 38 -4.61 -3.72 -12.59
N GLU A 39 -5.52 -3.42 -13.52
CA GLU A 39 -6.95 -3.22 -13.23
C GLU A 39 -7.65 -4.46 -12.64
N ASN A 40 -7.07 -5.65 -12.82
CA ASN A 40 -7.54 -6.89 -12.20
C ASN A 40 -7.28 -6.96 -10.68
N LEU A 41 -6.42 -6.10 -10.14
CA LEU A 41 -6.15 -5.99 -8.71
C LEU A 41 -7.08 -4.96 -8.10
N THR A 42 -7.87 -5.38 -7.10
CA THR A 42 -8.65 -4.43 -6.29
C THR A 42 -7.80 -3.99 -5.11
N ILE A 43 -7.49 -2.70 -5.01
CA ILE A 43 -6.58 -2.18 -3.97
C ILE A 43 -7.35 -1.23 -3.04
N PHE A 44 -7.32 -1.55 -1.74
CA PHE A 44 -7.79 -0.67 -0.68
C PHE A 44 -6.59 -0.11 0.08
N SER A 45 -6.49 1.22 0.10
CA SER A 45 -5.60 1.93 1.02
C SER A 45 -6.35 2.25 2.30
N THR A 46 -5.71 2.06 3.45
CA THR A 46 -6.27 2.47 4.75
C THR A 46 -6.34 4.00 4.89
N GLY A 47 -5.63 4.74 4.03
CA GLY A 47 -5.50 6.20 4.12
C GLY A 47 -4.75 6.65 5.38
N GLY A 48 -4.79 7.95 5.66
CA GLY A 48 -4.12 8.58 6.81
C GLY A 48 -3.04 9.58 6.41
N MET A 49 -2.10 9.86 7.32
CA MET A 49 -0.99 10.76 7.08
C MET A 49 0.16 10.02 6.35
N LEU A 50 0.69 10.63 5.30
CA LEU A 50 1.87 10.13 4.59
C LEU A 50 3.11 10.18 5.51
N GLU A 51 3.62 9.02 5.88
CA GLU A 51 4.91 8.85 6.54
C GLU A 51 6.00 8.64 5.48
N ARG A 52 6.77 9.69 5.20
CA ARG A 52 7.77 9.69 4.13
C ARG A 52 8.92 8.72 4.38
N LYS A 53 9.24 8.44 5.64
CA LYS A 53 10.36 7.53 5.97
C LYS A 53 10.10 6.10 5.51
N THR A 54 8.85 5.66 5.57
CA THR A 54 8.41 4.31 5.21
C THR A 54 7.60 4.26 3.93
N ASN A 55 7.40 5.42 3.29
CA ASN A 55 6.53 5.65 2.15
C ASN A 55 5.17 4.95 2.28
N SER A 56 4.55 5.15 3.44
CA SER A 56 3.28 4.50 3.77
C SER A 56 2.31 5.46 4.44
N PHE A 57 1.03 5.11 4.42
CA PHE A 57 0.03 5.81 5.19
C PHE A 57 -0.05 5.27 6.62
N SER A 58 -0.04 6.18 7.59
CA SER A 58 -0.30 5.86 8.99
C SER A 58 -1.59 6.52 9.44
N LEU A 59 -2.35 5.84 10.31
CA LEU A 59 -3.54 6.42 10.94
C LEU A 59 -3.19 7.54 11.95
N ALA A 60 -1.91 7.86 12.14
CA ALA A 60 -1.48 8.88 13.07
C ALA A 60 -1.86 10.28 12.57
N ILE A 61 -2.81 10.91 13.25
CA ILE A 61 -2.96 12.36 13.21
C ILE A 61 -1.88 12.92 14.14
N LYS A 62 -0.77 13.42 13.58
CA LYS A 62 0.16 14.25 14.35
C LYS A 62 -0.58 15.53 14.72
N VAL A 63 -1.16 15.58 15.91
CA VAL A 63 -1.58 16.84 16.51
C VAL A 63 -0.31 17.67 16.63
N LEU A 64 -0.24 18.78 15.89
CA LEU A 64 0.85 19.73 16.00
C LEU A 64 0.83 20.27 17.43
N SER A 65 1.70 19.76 18.29
CA SER A 65 2.02 20.40 19.56
C SER A 65 2.80 21.67 19.24
N ALA A 66 2.11 22.81 19.38
CA ALA A 66 2.69 24.14 19.34
C ALA A 66 3.65 24.39 20.52
#